data_AF-A0A8J7ISK0-F1
#
_entry.id   AF-A0A8J7ISK0-F1
#
_cell.length_a   1.000
_cell.length_b   1.000
_cell.length_c   1.000
_cell.angle_alpha   90.00
_cell.angle_beta   90.00
_cell.angle_gamma   90.00
#
_symmetry.space_group_name_H-M   'P 1'
#
loop_
_entity.id
_entity.type
_entity.pdbx_description
1 polymer ?
#
loop_
_entity_poly.entity_id
_entity_poly.type
_entity_poly.pdbx_seq_one_letter_code
_entity_poly.pdbx_strand_id
1 'polypeptide(L)'
;MARRKKKFPCGHKGYGQICHRCAQKQENVARKKEEKQQWEATFEEDPIDLSALPKNVVIKARKIMTGIAKENDYRAFRGKRLRHDRFIISIPVTRNYRLICRDYGSLLVPEAVISHEDYNVCKPGG
;
A
#
# COMPACT_ATOMS: atom_id res chain seq x y z
N MET A 1 41.39 -23.07 -28.93
CA MET A 1 40.47 -24.18 -28.57
C MET A 1 39.26 -23.61 -27.83
N ALA A 2 38.03 -23.93 -28.24
CA ALA A 2 36.83 -23.42 -27.57
C ALA A 2 36.67 -24.07 -26.18
N ARG A 3 36.51 -23.27 -25.12
CA ARG A 3 36.21 -23.79 -23.77
C ARG A 3 34.89 -24.59 -23.83
N ARG A 4 34.88 -25.79 -23.25
CA ARG A 4 33.69 -26.66 -23.15
C ARG A 4 32.90 -26.32 -21.88
N LYS A 5 31.58 -26.16 -22.02
CA LYS A 5 30.68 -25.94 -20.86
C LYS A 5 30.60 -27.24 -20.06
N LYS A 6 30.72 -27.15 -18.73
CA LYS A 6 30.41 -28.27 -17.82
C LYS A 6 28.92 -28.23 -17.45
N LYS A 7 28.37 -29.40 -17.10
CA LYS A 7 27.01 -29.54 -16.56
C LYS A 7 27.11 -29.48 -15.03
N PHE A 8 26.38 -28.57 -14.42
CA PHE A 8 26.25 -28.46 -12.96
C PHE A 8 25.30 -29.54 -12.42
N PRO A 9 25.38 -29.92 -11.13
CA PRO A 9 24.45 -30.87 -10.51
C PRO A 9 22.99 -30.41 -10.57
N CYS A 10 22.75 -29.09 -10.63
CA CYS A 10 21.42 -28.51 -10.86
C CYS A 10 20.90 -28.64 -12.31
N GLY A 11 21.64 -29.30 -13.21
CA GLY A 11 21.24 -29.56 -14.60
C GLY A 11 21.63 -28.49 -15.62
N HIS A 12 21.99 -27.28 -15.18
CA HIS A 12 22.42 -26.18 -16.06
C HIS A 12 23.83 -26.38 -16.62
N LYS A 13 24.15 -25.69 -17.73
CA LYS A 13 25.48 -25.72 -18.36
C LYS A 13 26.18 -24.37 -18.21
N GLY A 14 27.48 -24.35 -17.91
CA GLY A 14 28.27 -23.13 -17.84
C GLY A 14 29.76 -23.35 -17.67
N TYR A 15 30.50 -22.25 -17.53
CA TYR A 15 31.97 -22.25 -17.43
C TYR A 15 32.48 -21.95 -16.01
N GLY A 16 31.64 -21.36 -15.15
CA GLY A 16 32.01 -20.90 -13.81
C GLY A 16 32.12 -22.02 -12.77
N GLN A 17 32.64 -21.70 -11.59
CA GLN A 17 32.67 -22.64 -10.45
C GLN A 17 31.27 -22.94 -9.92
N ILE A 18 30.38 -21.94 -9.95
CA ILE A 18 28.98 -22.03 -9.49
C ILE A 18 27.99 -21.85 -10.63
N CYS A 19 26.77 -22.32 -10.43
CA CYS A 19 25.66 -22.05 -11.32
C CYS A 19 25.05 -20.67 -11.02
N HIS A 20 25.46 -19.64 -11.76
CA HIS A 20 24.92 -18.28 -11.61
C HIS A 20 23.39 -18.20 -11.79
N ARG A 21 22.79 -19.06 -12.62
CA ARG A 21 21.33 -19.10 -12.79
C ARG A 21 20.61 -19.55 -11.51
N CYS A 22 21.19 -20.49 -10.78
CA CYS A 22 20.65 -20.91 -9.48
C CYS A 22 20.91 -19.85 -8.41
N ALA A 23 22.10 -19.26 -8.37
CA ALA A 23 22.44 -18.17 -7.45
C ALA A 23 21.48 -16.97 -7.64
N GLN A 24 21.33 -16.49 -8.87
CA GLN A 24 20.42 -15.38 -9.19
C GLN A 24 18.96 -15.70 -8.84
N LYS A 25 18.53 -16.97 -8.99
CA LYS A 25 17.19 -17.37 -8.55
C LYS A 25 17.04 -17.27 -7.04
N GLN A 26 18.02 -17.71 -6.26
CA GLN A 26 18.02 -17.60 -4.80
C GLN A 26 18.05 -16.14 -4.34
N GLU A 27 18.94 -15.32 -4.93
CA GLU A 27 19.02 -13.89 -4.67
C GLU A 27 17.69 -13.17 -4.96
N ASN A 28 17.04 -13.50 -6.08
CA ASN A 28 15.74 -12.93 -6.42
C ASN A 28 14.63 -13.34 -5.43
N VAL A 29 14.68 -14.56 -4.88
CA VAL A 29 13.71 -15.02 -3.86
C VAL A 29 13.97 -14.31 -2.53
N ALA A 30 15.22 -14.21 -2.10
CA ALA A 30 15.61 -13.47 -0.90
C ALA A 30 15.17 -12.01 -1.00
N ARG A 31 15.52 -11.33 -2.09
CA ARG A 31 15.15 -9.93 -2.34
C ARG A 31 13.64 -9.72 -2.28
N LYS A 32 12.85 -10.57 -2.96
CA LYS A 32 11.38 -10.47 -2.91
C LYS A 32 10.80 -10.65 -1.51
N LYS A 33 11.42 -11.52 -0.69
CA LYS A 33 11.02 -11.73 0.70
C LYS A 33 11.32 -10.50 1.54
N GLU A 34 12.51 -9.92 1.39
CA GLU A 34 12.91 -8.68 2.07
C GLU A 34 12.01 -7.51 1.66
N GLU A 35 11.73 -7.33 0.35
CA GLU A 35 10.81 -6.30 -0.14
C GLU A 35 9.40 -6.44 0.45
N LYS A 36 8.91 -7.68 0.61
CA LYS A 36 7.61 -7.96 1.25
C LYS A 36 7.62 -7.59 2.73
N GLN A 37 8.66 -8.01 3.46
CA GLN A 37 8.81 -7.72 4.89
C GLN A 37 8.95 -6.22 5.15
N GLN A 38 9.75 -5.52 4.35
CA GLN A 38 9.87 -4.07 4.43
C GLN A 38 8.54 -3.38 4.17
N TRP A 39 7.81 -3.82 3.14
CA TRP A 39 6.48 -3.29 2.87
C TRP A 39 5.51 -3.52 4.05
N GLU A 40 5.50 -4.71 4.63
CA GLU A 40 4.66 -5.05 5.79
C GLU A 40 5.03 -4.21 7.03
N ALA A 41 6.33 -4.01 7.29
CA ALA A 41 6.81 -3.18 8.40
C ALA A 41 6.36 -1.72 8.27
N THR A 42 6.20 -1.19 7.06
CA THR A 42 5.72 0.20 6.88
C THR A 42 4.30 0.44 7.37
N PHE A 43 3.50 -0.60 7.60
CA PHE A 43 2.14 -0.44 8.13
C PHE A 43 2.11 -0.14 9.63
N GLU A 44 3.15 -0.51 10.38
CA GLU A 44 3.23 -0.22 11.82
C GLU A 44 3.41 1.28 12.09
N GLU A 45 3.89 2.02 11.09
CA GLU A 45 4.09 3.48 11.16
C GLU A 45 2.84 4.28 10.71
N ASP A 46 1.84 3.62 10.11
CA ASP A 46 0.65 4.30 9.63
C ASP A 46 -0.31 4.64 10.79
N PRO A 47 -0.97 5.82 10.75
CA PRO A 47 -1.91 6.23 11.81
C PRO A 47 -3.22 5.43 11.80
N ILE A 48 -3.50 4.67 10.73
CA ILE A 48 -4.69 3.84 10.55
C ILE A 48 -4.28 2.54 9.87
N ASP A 49 -5.06 1.48 10.07
CA ASP A 49 -4.82 0.21 9.36
C ASP A 49 -5.05 0.37 7.85
N LEU A 50 -3.99 0.12 7.07
CA LEU A 50 -4.00 0.12 5.61
C LEU A 50 -3.63 -1.26 5.04
N SER A 51 -3.40 -2.26 5.89
CA SER A 51 -2.81 -3.55 5.51
C SER A 51 -3.70 -4.36 4.54
N ALA A 52 -5.01 -4.26 4.69
CA ALA A 52 -5.99 -4.94 3.84
C ALA A 52 -6.22 -4.25 2.47
N LEU A 53 -5.59 -3.09 2.23
CA LEU A 53 -5.86 -2.27 1.05
C LEU A 53 -4.87 -2.56 -0.08
N PRO A 54 -5.27 -2.35 -1.34
CA PRO A 54 -4.37 -2.50 -2.46
C PRO A 54 -3.27 -1.42 -2.44
N LYS A 55 -2.05 -1.78 -2.84
CA LYS A 55 -0.84 -0.95 -2.74
C LYS A 55 -1.00 0.47 -3.29
N ASN A 56 -1.71 0.65 -4.40
CA ASN A 56 -1.96 1.96 -5.00
C ASN A 56 -2.85 2.86 -4.13
N VAL A 57 -3.79 2.27 -3.38
CA VAL A 57 -4.64 2.98 -2.40
C VAL A 57 -3.81 3.36 -1.19
N VAL A 58 -3.01 2.45 -0.63
CA VAL A 58 -2.10 2.73 0.51
C VAL A 58 -1.20 3.93 0.21
N ILE A 59 -0.49 3.90 -0.93
CA ILE A 59 0.45 4.98 -1.30
C ILE A 59 -0.28 6.33 -1.43
N LYS A 60 -1.48 6.34 -2.01
CA LYS A 60 -2.27 7.58 -2.16
C LYS A 60 -2.83 8.05 -0.82
N ALA A 61 -3.32 7.15 0.02
CA ALA A 61 -3.82 7.47 1.34
C ALA A 61 -2.72 8.11 2.19
N ARG A 62 -1.52 7.51 2.24
CA ARG A 62 -0.34 8.09 2.92
C ARG A 62 -0.05 9.51 2.45
N LYS A 63 -0.01 9.75 1.14
CA LYS A 63 0.20 11.09 0.58
C LYS A 63 -0.85 12.11 1.03
N ILE A 64 -2.12 11.71 1.05
CA ILE A 64 -3.22 12.57 1.50
C ILE A 64 -3.06 12.86 3.00
N MET A 65 -2.77 11.84 3.81
CA MET A 65 -2.59 11.99 5.27
C MET A 65 -1.42 12.93 5.58
N THR A 66 -0.27 12.80 4.91
CA THR A 66 0.87 13.70 5.08
C THR A 66 0.51 15.14 4.68
N GLY A 67 -0.23 15.33 3.58
CA GLY A 67 -0.66 16.66 3.14
C GLY A 67 -1.62 17.32 4.12
N ILE A 68 -2.58 16.56 4.64
CA ILE A 68 -3.50 17.01 5.69
C ILE A 68 -2.76 17.37 6.97
N ALA A 69 -1.82 16.53 7.41
CA ALA A 69 -1.05 16.81 8.62
C ALA A 69 -0.24 18.12 8.53
N LYS A 70 0.16 18.52 7.31
CA LYS A 70 0.94 19.74 7.07
C LYS A 70 0.09 21.00 6.99
N GLU A 71 -1.00 20.98 6.22
CA GLU A 71 -1.76 22.19 5.85
C GLU A 71 -3.17 22.21 6.47
N ASN A 72 -3.61 21.11 7.09
CA ASN A 72 -4.94 20.90 7.68
C ASN A 72 -6.11 21.19 6.72
N ASP A 73 -5.85 21.28 5.42
CA ASP A 73 -6.85 21.56 4.39
C ASP A 73 -7.19 20.29 3.61
N TYR A 74 -8.36 19.73 3.92
CA TYR A 74 -8.90 18.58 3.20
C TYR A 74 -9.46 18.94 1.82
N ARG A 75 -9.68 20.24 1.52
CA ARG A 75 -10.31 20.70 0.28
C ARG A 75 -9.34 20.55 -0.90
N ALA A 76 -8.05 20.73 -0.67
CA ALA A 76 -6.97 20.45 -1.63
C ALA A 76 -7.03 19.01 -2.19
N PHE A 77 -7.47 18.06 -1.36
CA PHE A 77 -7.63 16.65 -1.73
C PHE A 77 -9.04 16.30 -2.22
N ARG A 78 -9.84 17.30 -2.60
CA ARG A 78 -11.26 17.16 -2.99
C ARG A 78 -12.13 16.54 -1.90
N GLY A 79 -11.71 16.69 -0.64
CA GLY A 79 -12.45 16.27 0.54
C GLY A 79 -13.74 17.05 0.72
N LYS A 80 -14.75 16.39 1.28
CA LYS A 80 -16.07 16.98 1.52
C LYS A 80 -16.59 16.55 2.90
N ARG A 81 -17.21 17.47 3.62
CA ARG A 81 -18.01 17.16 4.82
C ARG A 81 -19.21 16.31 4.43
N LEU A 82 -19.47 15.24 5.18
CA LEU A 82 -20.68 14.45 4.99
C LEU A 82 -21.90 15.27 5.43
N ARG A 83 -23.06 15.01 4.81
CA ARG A 83 -24.30 15.74 5.12
C ARG A 83 -24.93 15.26 6.43
N HIS A 84 -24.88 13.96 6.69
CA HIS A 84 -25.47 13.35 7.89
C HIS A 84 -24.62 13.62 9.14
N ASP A 85 -23.30 13.70 8.98
CA ASP A 85 -22.38 14.06 10.05
C ASP A 85 -21.35 15.06 9.52
N ARG A 86 -21.41 16.30 10.02
CA ARG A 86 -20.53 17.38 9.56
C ARG A 86 -19.14 17.35 10.19
N PHE A 87 -18.94 16.54 11.24
CA PHE A 87 -17.62 16.29 11.82
C PHE A 87 -16.85 15.26 11.01
N ILE A 88 -17.49 14.55 10.08
CA ILE A 88 -16.84 13.56 9.24
C ILE A 88 -16.52 14.16 7.86
N ILE A 89 -15.25 14.05 7.48
CA ILE A 89 -14.71 14.43 6.18
C ILE A 89 -14.49 13.16 5.35
N SER A 90 -15.07 13.11 4.15
CA SER A 90 -14.82 12.08 3.15
C SER A 90 -13.89 12.60 2.07
N ILE A 91 -12.74 11.96 1.88
CA ILE A 91 -11.72 12.34 0.92
C ILE A 91 -11.54 11.21 -0.12
N PRO A 92 -11.69 11.49 -1.41
CA PRO A 92 -11.49 10.47 -2.44
C PRO A 92 -10.01 10.07 -2.57
N VAL A 93 -9.70 8.80 -2.33
CA VAL A 93 -8.35 8.25 -2.56
C VAL A 93 -8.24 7.74 -4.00
N THR A 94 -9.23 6.96 -4.42
CA THR A 94 -9.39 6.47 -5.79
C THR A 94 -10.87 6.50 -6.19
N ARG A 95 -11.23 5.87 -7.30
CA ARG A 95 -12.64 5.77 -7.73
C ARG A 95 -13.51 5.10 -6.66
N ASN A 96 -13.02 4.02 -6.06
CA ASN A 96 -13.81 3.15 -5.19
C ASN A 96 -13.44 3.28 -3.70
N TYR A 97 -12.41 4.06 -3.34
CA TYR A 97 -11.94 4.16 -1.95
C TYR A 97 -12.01 5.59 -1.44
N ARG A 98 -12.49 5.74 -0.21
CA ARG A 98 -12.61 7.01 0.51
C ARG A 98 -11.83 6.93 1.81
N LEU A 99 -10.99 7.91 2.06
CA LEU A 99 -10.39 8.16 3.36
C LEU A 99 -11.41 8.96 4.18
N ILE A 100 -11.72 8.44 5.36
CA ILE A 100 -12.58 9.06 6.34
C ILE A 100 -11.70 9.72 7.38
N CYS A 101 -11.93 10.99 7.62
CA CYS A 101 -11.26 11.75 8.65
C CYS A 101 -12.30 12.42 9.55
N ARG A 102 -11.98 12.56 10.84
CA ARG A 102 -12.78 13.29 11.79
C ARG A 102 -12.18 14.66 12.08
N ASP A 103 -13.01 15.67 11.91
CA ASP A 103 -12.72 17.06 12.21
C ASP A 103 -13.05 17.34 13.68
N TYR A 104 -12.01 17.59 14.48
CA TYR A 104 -12.15 18.07 15.86
C TYR A 104 -12.00 19.59 15.96
N GLY A 105 -12.11 20.31 14.83
CA GLY A 105 -12.02 21.76 14.73
C GLY A 105 -10.58 22.26 14.57
N SER A 106 -9.68 21.88 15.48
CA SER A 106 -8.26 22.23 15.39
C SER A 106 -7.40 21.19 14.69
N LEU A 107 -7.86 19.93 14.66
CA LEU A 107 -7.14 18.83 14.06
C LEU A 107 -8.08 17.95 13.22
N LEU A 108 -7.54 17.47 12.10
CA LEU A 108 -8.18 16.48 11.25
C LEU A 108 -7.50 15.13 11.43
N VAL A 109 -8.19 14.17 12.03
CA VAL A 109 -7.65 12.85 12.36
C VAL A 109 -8.13 11.82 11.33
N PRO A 110 -7.26 11.09 10.63
CA PRO A 110 -7.69 9.97 9.79
C PRO A 110 -8.25 8.85 10.67
N GLU A 111 -9.43 8.33 10.33
CA GLU A 111 -10.07 7.21 11.05
C GLU A 111 -9.98 5.89 10.27
N ALA A 112 -10.29 5.90 8.97
CA ALA A 112 -10.32 4.68 8.16
C ALA A 112 -10.26 4.96 6.66
N VAL A 113 -9.84 3.99 5.87
CA VAL A 113 -10.05 3.98 4.41
C VAL A 113 -11.06 2.91 4.07
N ILE A 114 -12.23 3.33 3.58
CA ILE A 114 -13.34 2.44 3.25
C ILE A 114 -13.54 2.37 1.74
N SER A 115 -13.98 1.20 1.26
CA SER A 115 -14.44 1.05 -0.12
C SER A 115 -15.89 1.56 -0.26
N HIS A 116 -16.31 1.87 -1.49
CA HIS A 116 -17.70 2.18 -1.82
C HIS A 116 -18.64 1.00 -1.54
N GLU A 117 -18.13 -0.22 -1.62
CA GLU A 117 -18.90 -1.44 -1.38
C GLU A 117 -19.14 -1.62 0.11
N ASP A 118 -18.12 -1.45 0.95
CA ASP A 118 -18.21 -1.52 2.42
C ASP A 118 -19.21 -0.48 2.97
N TYR A 119 -19.21 0.74 2.40
CA TYR A 119 -20.18 1.78 2.74
C TYR A 119 -21.64 1.41 2.36
N ASN A 120 -21.87 0.59 1.33
CA ASN A 120 -23.21 0.22 0.88
C ASN A 120 -23.78 -1.03 1.57
N VAL A 121 -22.96 -1.86 2.21
CA VAL A 121 -23.43 -3.03 2.98
C VAL A 121 -24.18 -2.61 4.25
N CYS A 122 -23.92 -1.41 4.78
CA CYS A 122 -24.63 -0.81 5.91
C CYS A 122 -25.87 0.02 5.51
N LYS A 123 -26.62 -0.37 4.46
CA LYS A 123 -28.00 0.10 4.30
C LYS A 123 -28.97 -0.96 4.85
N PRO A 124 -29.61 -0.74 6.02
CA PRO A 124 -30.73 -1.56 6.43
C PRO A 124 -31.93 -1.17 5.56
N GLY A 125 -32.22 -2.01 4.57
CA GLY A 125 -33.33 -1.80 3.63
C GLY A 125 -33.12 -2.64 2.37
N GLY A 126 -33.34 -3.95 2.51
CA GLY A 126 -33.71 -4.80 1.37
C GLY A 126 -35.13 -4.50 0.91
#